data_AF-A0A369JJM4-F1
#
_entry.id   AF-A0A369JJM4-F1
#
_cell.length_a   1.000
_cell.length_b   1.000
_cell.length_c   1.000
_cell.angle_alpha   90.00
_cell.angle_beta   90.00
_cell.angle_gamma   90.00
#
_symmetry.space_group_name_H-M   'P 1'
#
loop_
_entity.id
_entity.type
_entity.pdbx_description
1 polymer ?
#
loop_
_entity_poly.entity_id
_entity_poly.type
_entity_poly.pdbx_seq_one_letter_code
_entity_poly.pdbx_strand_id
1 'polypeptide(L)'
;MSRNAITVWKAASEGVHGPPCLECLSEHQWAVWICGGAKCQVCGAKGVLKMDFSIRHRVCTPCKKSNLFAASKFAKLYPNYVPVLMKLVPYTNVGGRAHGHTSGTKFF
;
A
#
# COMPACT_ATOMS: atom_id res chain seq x y z
N MET A 1 -14.66 -0.29 14.61
CA MET A 1 -14.33 -1.19 15.74
C MET A 1 -15.18 -0.82 16.94
N SER A 2 -15.59 -1.79 17.76
CA SER A 2 -16.23 -1.50 19.05
C SER A 2 -15.20 -0.94 20.05
N ARG A 3 -15.65 -0.30 21.14
CA ARG A 3 -14.76 0.22 22.20
C ARG A 3 -13.85 -0.87 22.80
N ASN A 4 -14.39 -2.08 22.99
CA ASN A 4 -13.64 -3.23 23.49
C ASN A 4 -12.57 -3.72 22.48
N ALA A 5 -12.82 -3.58 21.18
CA ALA A 5 -11.82 -3.95 20.18
C ALA A 5 -10.65 -2.95 20.12
N ILE A 6 -10.87 -1.68 20.47
CA ILE A 6 -9.81 -0.65 20.52
C ILE A 6 -8.82 -0.96 21.65
N THR A 7 -9.31 -1.29 22.85
CA THR A 7 -8.44 -1.63 23.99
C THR A 7 -7.57 -2.86 23.70
N VAL A 8 -8.15 -3.90 23.11
CA VAL A 8 -7.41 -5.10 22.67
C VAL A 8 -6.36 -4.75 21.61
N TRP A 9 -6.69 -3.90 20.63
CA TRP A 9 -5.75 -3.48 19.59
C TRP A 9 -4.57 -2.69 20.15
N LYS A 10 -4.82 -1.76 21.08
CA LYS A 10 -3.75 -0.97 21.72
C LYS A 10 -2.81 -1.85 22.51
N ALA A 11 -3.34 -2.74 23.36
CA ALA A 11 -2.54 -3.69 24.12
C ALA A 11 -1.71 -4.62 23.21
N ALA A 12 -2.29 -5.11 22.11
CA ALA A 12 -1.57 -5.93 21.14
C ALA A 12 -0.48 -5.13 20.41
N SER A 13 -0.73 -3.88 20.05
CA SER A 13 0.24 -3.02 19.37
C SER A 13 1.43 -2.68 20.27
N GLU A 14 1.17 -2.39 21.54
CA GLU A 14 2.20 -2.10 22.56
C GLU A 14 3.04 -3.34 22.89
N GLY A 15 2.43 -4.52 23.00
CA GLY A 15 3.13 -5.75 23.39
C GLY A 15 3.96 -6.42 22.29
N VAL A 16 3.63 -6.19 21.01
CA VAL A 16 4.27 -6.91 19.87
C VAL A 16 5.32 -6.06 19.15
N HIS A 17 5.51 -4.78 19.52
CA HIS A 17 6.31 -3.83 18.75
C HIS A 17 5.95 -3.84 17.25
N GLY A 18 4.64 -3.88 16.98
CA GLY A 18 4.13 -3.85 15.60
C GLY A 18 4.54 -2.57 14.87
N PRO A 19 4.47 -2.55 13.52
CA PRO A 19 4.80 -1.35 12.77
C PRO A 19 3.91 -0.19 13.25
N PRO A 20 4.49 1.00 13.46
CA PRO A 20 3.74 2.15 13.95
C PRO A 20 2.64 2.50 12.96
N CYS A 21 1.54 3.03 13.48
CA CYS A 21 0.47 3.55 12.63
C CYS A 21 1.06 4.61 11.68
N LEU A 22 0.79 4.46 10.39
CA LEU A 22 1.17 5.49 9.42
C LEU A 22 0.44 6.79 9.76
N GLU A 23 1.16 7.92 9.74
CA GLU A 23 0.64 9.24 10.13
C GLU A 23 -0.65 9.65 9.39
N CYS A 24 -0.86 9.12 8.18
CA CYS A 24 -2.03 9.42 7.36
C CYS A 24 -3.25 8.51 7.63
N LEU A 25 -3.17 7.57 8.57
CA LEU A 25 -4.23 6.63 8.89
C LEU A 25 -4.64 6.76 10.35
N SER A 26 -5.94 6.65 10.63
CA SER A 26 -6.40 6.38 11.98
C SER A 26 -5.95 4.99 12.44
N GLU A 27 -5.77 4.79 13.75
CA GLU A 27 -5.46 3.45 14.32
C GLU A 27 -6.46 2.38 13.84
N HIS A 28 -7.72 2.77 13.67
CA HIS A 28 -8.76 1.89 13.14
C HIS A 28 -8.48 1.47 11.70
N GLN A 29 -8.19 2.43 10.82
CA GLN A 29 -7.86 2.13 9.42
C GLN A 29 -6.59 1.31 9.33
N TRP A 30 -5.61 1.58 10.19
CA TRP A 30 -4.39 0.79 10.31
C TRP A 30 -4.66 -0.65 10.72
N ALA A 31 -5.47 -0.86 11.76
CA ALA A 31 -5.88 -2.19 12.22
C ALA A 31 -6.62 -2.97 11.13
N VAL A 32 -7.58 -2.33 10.46
CA VAL A 32 -8.30 -2.94 9.33
C VAL A 32 -7.35 -3.20 8.16
N TRP A 33 -6.36 -2.35 7.93
CA TRP A 33 -5.42 -2.54 6.84
C TRP A 33 -4.52 -3.78 7.09
N ILE A 34 -3.94 -3.90 8.28
CA ILE A 34 -3.09 -5.03 8.67
C ILE A 34 -3.91 -6.32 8.81
N CYS A 35 -5.02 -6.26 9.54
CA CYS A 35 -5.78 -7.43 10.00
C CYS A 35 -7.07 -7.69 9.20
N GLY A 36 -7.46 -6.83 8.26
CA GLY A 36 -8.72 -6.92 7.49
C GLY A 36 -8.79 -8.05 6.45
N GLY A 37 -7.86 -9.00 6.52
CA GLY A 37 -7.87 -10.24 5.75
C GLY A 37 -7.11 -10.18 4.41
N ALA A 38 -7.05 -11.35 3.77
CA ALA A 38 -6.26 -11.59 2.56
C ALA A 38 -7.00 -11.19 1.27
N LYS A 39 -7.42 -9.92 1.14
CA LYS A 39 -8.18 -9.44 -0.02
C LYS A 39 -7.47 -8.30 -0.76
N CYS A 40 -7.57 -8.29 -2.09
CA CYS A 40 -7.18 -7.15 -2.90
C CYS A 40 -8.08 -5.95 -2.56
N GLN A 41 -7.48 -4.81 -2.23
CA GLN A 41 -8.24 -3.59 -1.91
C GLN A 41 -8.83 -2.90 -3.15
N VAL A 42 -8.44 -3.31 -4.36
CA VAL A 42 -8.95 -2.75 -5.63
C VAL A 42 -10.12 -3.58 -6.16
N CYS A 43 -9.96 -4.90 -6.27
CA CYS A 43 -10.96 -5.78 -6.90
C CYS A 43 -11.61 -6.79 -5.96
N GLY A 44 -11.22 -6.84 -4.68
CA GLY A 44 -11.78 -7.78 -3.70
C GLY A 44 -11.29 -9.23 -3.81
N ALA A 45 -10.42 -9.56 -4.77
CA ALA A 45 -9.88 -10.91 -4.95
C ALA A 45 -9.25 -11.44 -3.65
N LYS A 46 -9.59 -12.67 -3.26
CA LYS A 46 -9.08 -13.34 -2.05
C LYS A 46 -7.68 -13.91 -2.28
N GLY A 47 -6.99 -14.27 -1.19
CA GLY A 47 -5.65 -14.89 -1.22
C GLY A 47 -4.50 -13.90 -1.37
N VAL A 48 -4.74 -12.59 -1.32
CA VAL A 48 -3.65 -11.60 -1.40
C VAL A 48 -3.05 -11.41 -0.01
N LEU A 49 -1.99 -12.14 0.30
CA LEU A 49 -1.34 -12.08 1.61
C LEU A 49 -0.37 -10.91 1.73
N LYS A 50 0.35 -10.60 0.65
CA LYS A 50 1.42 -9.59 0.66
C LYS A 50 0.84 -8.19 0.64
N MET A 51 1.17 -7.43 1.67
CA MET A 51 0.94 -6.00 1.76
C MET A 51 2.13 -5.25 1.17
N ASP A 52 1.84 -4.21 0.39
CA ASP A 52 2.86 -3.32 -0.14
C ASP A 52 2.86 -2.02 0.68
N PHE A 53 3.76 -1.95 1.66
CA PHE A 53 3.86 -0.80 2.56
C PHE A 53 4.25 0.49 1.83
N SER A 54 4.95 0.38 0.71
CA SER A 54 5.43 1.54 -0.05
C SER A 54 4.28 2.28 -0.75
N ILE A 55 3.27 1.56 -1.24
CA ILE A 55 2.02 2.14 -1.78
C ILE A 55 0.83 2.04 -0.82
N ARG A 56 1.06 1.58 0.42
CA ARG A 56 0.07 1.44 1.48
C ARG A 56 -1.18 0.65 1.05
N HIS A 57 -0.99 -0.36 0.20
CA HIS A 57 -2.10 -1.19 -0.29
C HIS A 57 -1.73 -2.66 -0.42
N ARG A 58 -2.73 -3.53 -0.22
CA ARG A 58 -2.72 -4.96 -0.54
C ARG A 58 -3.39 -5.13 -1.90
N VAL A 59 -2.58 -5.31 -2.94
CA VAL A 59 -3.04 -5.33 -4.34
C VAL A 59 -2.59 -6.62 -5.01
N CYS A 60 -3.52 -7.32 -5.67
CA CYS A 60 -3.19 -8.50 -6.46
C CYS A 60 -2.34 -8.14 -7.68
N THR A 61 -1.60 -9.11 -8.22
CA THR A 61 -0.74 -8.92 -9.38
C THR A 61 -1.47 -8.35 -10.61
N PRO A 62 -2.69 -8.81 -10.98
CA PRO A 62 -3.45 -8.19 -12.07
C PRO A 62 -3.71 -6.70 -11.86
N CYS A 63 -4.20 -6.30 -10.67
CA CYS A 63 -4.47 -4.90 -10.36
C CYS A 63 -3.18 -4.07 -10.31
N LYS A 64 -2.05 -4.64 -9.89
CA LYS A 64 -0.74 -3.97 -10.00
C LYS A 64 -0.38 -3.71 -11.47
N LYS A 65 -0.61 -4.69 -12.37
CA LYS A 65 -0.30 -4.53 -13.80
C LYS A 65 -1.17 -3.48 -14.49
N SER A 66 -2.43 -3.34 -14.08
CA SER A 66 -3.38 -2.40 -14.68
C SER A 66 -3.26 -0.99 -14.14
N ASN A 67 -2.91 -0.82 -12.86
CA ASN A 67 -2.94 0.48 -12.20
C ASN A 67 -1.57 1.09 -11.94
N LEU A 68 -0.50 0.29 -11.80
CA LEU A 68 0.83 0.85 -11.59
C LEU A 68 1.44 1.33 -12.91
N PHE A 69 1.98 2.54 -12.88
CA PHE A 69 2.75 3.10 -14.01
C PHE A 69 4.14 3.51 -13.58
N ALA A 70 5.11 3.30 -14.47
CA ALA A 70 6.49 3.70 -14.23
C ALA A 70 6.63 5.23 -14.27
N ALA A 71 7.50 5.77 -13.42
CA ALA A 71 7.83 7.20 -13.39
C ALA A 71 8.14 7.78 -14.79
N SER A 72 8.88 7.03 -15.61
CA SER A 72 9.24 7.41 -16.97
C SER A 72 8.04 7.57 -17.90
N LYS A 73 6.98 6.75 -17.73
CA LYS A 73 5.74 6.89 -18.49
C LYS A 73 4.96 8.13 -18.08
N PHE A 74 4.96 8.46 -16.79
CA PHE A 74 4.27 9.66 -16.33
C PHE A 74 4.89 10.93 -16.90
N ALA A 75 6.23 11.06 -16.84
CA ALA A 75 6.91 12.22 -17.42
C ALA A 75 6.60 12.40 -18.91
N LYS A 76 6.40 11.30 -19.65
CA LYS A 76 6.00 11.33 -21.06
C LYS A 76 4.53 11.72 -21.27
N LEU A 77 3.61 11.23 -20.44
CA LEU A 77 2.17 11.47 -20.57
C LEU A 77 1.75 12.84 -20.02
N TYR A 78 2.45 13.31 -19.00
CA TYR A 78 2.12 14.49 -18.22
C TYR A 78 3.34 15.42 -18.09
N PRO A 79 3.91 15.90 -19.21
CA PRO A 79 5.16 16.67 -19.20
C PRO A 79 5.04 18.00 -18.44
N ASN A 80 3.82 18.57 -18.37
CA ASN A 80 3.54 19.82 -17.68
C ASN A 80 3.20 19.63 -16.19
N TYR A 81 3.01 18.40 -15.74
CA TYR A 81 2.76 18.12 -14.33
C TYR A 81 4.10 18.03 -13.60
N VAL A 82 4.26 18.91 -12.60
CA VAL A 82 5.52 19.17 -11.91
C VAL A 82 6.08 17.87 -11.28
N PRO A 83 7.40 17.61 -11.36
CA PRO A 83 8.08 16.50 -10.66
C PRO A 83 7.80 16.43 -9.15
N VAL A 84 7.31 17.51 -8.56
CA VAL A 84 6.88 17.58 -7.16
C VAL A 84 5.69 16.68 -6.88
N LEU A 85 4.74 16.51 -7.81
CA LEU A 85 3.58 15.65 -7.60
C LEU A 85 4.02 14.20 -7.40
N MET A 86 5.06 13.77 -8.10
CA MET A 86 5.69 12.45 -7.93
C MET A 86 6.46 12.29 -6.62
N LYS A 87 6.72 13.38 -5.89
CA LYS A 87 7.25 13.31 -4.52
C LYS A 87 6.14 13.19 -3.47
N LEU A 88 4.91 13.56 -3.82
CA LEU A 88 3.75 13.54 -2.92
C LEU A 88 2.98 12.21 -2.99
N VAL A 89 3.08 11.49 -4.10
CA VAL A 89 2.39 10.21 -4.29
C VAL A 89 3.28 9.05 -3.80
N PRO A 90 2.74 8.12 -2.98
CA PRO A 90 3.45 6.90 -2.61
C PRO A 90 3.87 6.10 -3.84
N TYR A 91 5.03 5.45 -3.80
CA TYR A 91 5.52 4.62 -4.88
C TYR A 91 6.05 3.29 -4.36
N THR A 92 6.09 2.27 -5.21
CA THR A 92 6.75 0.99 -4.95
C THR A 92 7.86 0.76 -5.96
N ASN A 93 8.87 -0.02 -5.58
CA ASN A 93 9.93 -0.45 -6.49
C ASN A 93 9.63 -1.83 -7.11
N VAL A 94 8.45 -2.40 -6.81
CA VAL A 94 8.01 -3.71 -7.28
C VAL A 94 6.91 -3.53 -8.33
N GLY A 95 7.29 -3.61 -9.59
CA GLY A 95 6.34 -3.50 -10.70
C GLY A 95 5.35 -4.68 -10.76
N GLY A 96 4.18 -4.46 -11.37
CA GLY A 96 3.17 -5.52 -11.53
C GLY A 96 3.64 -6.74 -12.35
N ARG A 97 4.74 -6.61 -13.10
CA ARG A 97 5.39 -7.69 -13.86
C ARG A 97 6.66 -8.24 -13.20
N ALA A 98 7.08 -7.68 -12.07
CA ALA A 98 8.35 -8.04 -11.45
C ALA A 98 8.27 -9.30 -10.56
N HIS A 99 7.12 -9.99 -10.49
CA HIS A 99 6.92 -11.19 -9.67
C HIS A 99 7.33 -11.04 -8.18
N GLY A 100 7.35 -9.81 -7.67
CA GLY A 100 7.80 -9.53 -6.30
C GLY A 100 9.26 -9.07 -6.18
N HIS A 101 10.05 -9.09 -7.26
CA HIS A 101 11.39 -8.55 -7.33
C HIS A 101 11.38 -7.02 -7.35
N THR A 102 12.34 -6.43 -6.65
CA THR A 102 12.59 -4.98 -6.65
C THR A 102 13.33 -4.58 -7.92
N SER A 103 13.09 -3.35 -8.36
CA SER A 103 13.81 -2.72 -9.47
C SER A 103 14.24 -1.31 -9.08
N GLY A 104 15.17 -0.71 -9.83
CA GLY A 104 15.50 0.71 -9.68
C GLY A 104 14.39 1.66 -10.18
N THR A 105 13.32 1.12 -10.77
CA THR A 105 12.19 1.90 -11.28
C THR A 105 11.16 2.13 -10.19
N LYS A 106 10.74 3.40 -10.05
CA LYS A 106 9.60 3.77 -9.21
C LYS A 106 8.29 3.57 -9.97
N PHE A 107 7.36 2.88 -9.34
CA PHE A 107 6.00 2.67 -9.81
C PHE A 107 5.02 3.38 -8.88
N PHE A 108 4.15 4.20 -9.46
CA PHE A 108 3.11 4.94 -8.77
C PHE A 108 1.76 4.26 -9.03
#